data_AF-A0A5P1FL73-F1
#
_entry.id   AF-A0A5P1FL73-F1
#
_cell.length_a   1.000
_cell.length_b   1.000
_cell.length_c   1.000
_cell.angle_alpha   90.00
_cell.angle_beta   90.00
_cell.angle_gamma   90.00
#
_symmetry.space_group_name_H-M   'P 1'
#
loop_
_entity.id
_entity.type
_entity.pdbx_description
1 polymer ?
#
loop_
_entity_poly.entity_id
_entity_poly.type
_entity_poly.pdbx_seq_one_letter_code
_entity_poly.pdbx_strand_id
1 'polypeptide(L)'
;MEGQDGNQNQHLTLANKIFLLTHPDVDDIDKVRIRDEVLAAVKSDDMASLYESLAARSVLEMDAGVVEPMRKRIDEEIGKLDEKIADAEENLGESEVREAHLAKSLFFIRIGDKEKALEQLKVTEGKTVAVGQKMDLVFYTLQVGFFYLDFDLISKCIDKAKKLFEEGGDWERKNRLKVYEGLYFIGKIPHLSEFLNSLYGCQYKSFFSAFSGLTEQIKLDRYLQPHFRYYMREVRTVVYSQFLESYKSVTMDAMASAFGVTVDFIDL
;
A
#
# COMPACT_ATOMS: atom_id res chain seq x y z
N MET A 1 13.82 2.72 -20.82
CA MET A 1 13.53 2.09 -19.51
C MET A 1 12.16 2.57 -19.01
N GLU A 2 11.09 2.42 -19.81
CA GLU A 2 9.73 2.90 -19.44
C GLU A 2 8.71 1.75 -19.31
N GLY A 3 9.11 0.51 -19.59
CA GLY A 3 8.19 -0.65 -19.62
C GLY A 3 7.94 -1.34 -18.28
N GLN A 4 8.69 -1.03 -17.21
CA GLN A 4 8.57 -1.71 -15.92
C GLN A 4 7.67 -0.98 -14.91
N ASP A 5 7.47 0.34 -15.05
CA ASP A 5 6.57 1.10 -14.17
C ASP A 5 5.09 0.71 -14.36
N GLY A 6 4.71 0.23 -15.56
CA GLY A 6 3.35 -0.24 -15.85
C GLY A 6 2.94 -1.51 -15.09
N ASN A 7 3.87 -2.43 -14.83
CA ASN A 7 3.60 -3.67 -14.10
C ASN A 7 3.52 -3.45 -12.58
N GLN A 8 4.25 -2.47 -12.03
CA GLN A 8 4.20 -2.16 -10.59
C GLN A 8 2.81 -1.64 -10.16
N ASN A 9 2.13 -0.90 -11.03
CA ASN A 9 0.75 -0.45 -10.82
C ASN A 9 -0.23 -1.63 -10.69
N GLN A 10 0.06 -2.77 -11.34
CA GLN A 10 -0.82 -3.94 -11.33
C GLN A 10 -0.79 -4.65 -9.98
N HIS A 11 0.36 -4.75 -9.32
CA HIS A 11 0.46 -5.36 -7.97
C HIS A 11 -0.27 -4.55 -6.89
N LEU A 12 -0.15 -3.22 -6.91
CA LEU A 12 -0.87 -2.34 -5.98
C LEU A 12 -2.39 -2.36 -6.25
N THR A 13 -2.78 -2.41 -7.53
CA THR A 13 -4.18 -2.57 -7.93
C THR A 13 -4.73 -3.93 -7.49
N LEU A 14 -3.93 -4.99 -7.60
CA LEU A 14 -4.29 -6.33 -7.15
C LEU A 14 -4.44 -6.39 -5.62
N ALA A 15 -3.53 -5.79 -4.87
CA ALA A 15 -3.62 -5.69 -3.42
C ALA A 15 -4.90 -4.96 -2.98
N ASN A 16 -5.24 -3.86 -3.65
CA ASN A 16 -6.48 -3.13 -3.40
C ASN A 16 -7.71 -3.98 -3.72
N LYS A 17 -7.71 -4.70 -4.85
CA LYS A 17 -8.79 -5.63 -5.22
C LYS A 17 -8.96 -6.76 -4.19
N ILE A 18 -7.87 -7.35 -3.71
CA ILE A 18 -7.89 -8.36 -2.64
C ILE A 18 -8.45 -7.78 -1.33
N PHE A 19 -8.07 -6.55 -0.99
CA PHE A 19 -8.61 -5.85 0.18
C PHE A 19 -10.11 -5.61 0.05
N LEU A 20 -10.59 -5.13 -1.11
CA LEU A 20 -12.01 -4.93 -1.40
C LEU A 20 -12.82 -6.22 -1.31
N LEU A 21 -12.25 -7.37 -1.68
CA LEU A 21 -12.89 -8.68 -1.52
C LEU A 21 -13.06 -9.12 -0.06
N THR A 22 -12.19 -8.62 0.83
CA THR A 22 -12.22 -8.95 2.27
C THR A 22 -13.11 -7.98 3.05
N HIS A 23 -13.47 -6.84 2.45
CA HIS A 23 -14.25 -5.80 3.12
C HIS A 23 -15.76 -6.15 3.15
N PRO A 24 -16.44 -6.02 4.31
CA PRO A 24 -17.85 -6.38 4.46
C PRO A 24 -18.79 -5.50 3.62
N ASP A 25 -18.46 -4.21 3.44
CA ASP A 25 -19.35 -3.20 2.82
C ASP A 25 -19.37 -3.17 1.28
N VAL A 26 -18.72 -4.12 0.58
CA VAL A 26 -18.75 -4.17 -0.90
C VAL A 26 -19.94 -5.02 -1.37
N ASP A 27 -20.73 -4.49 -2.29
CA ASP A 27 -21.89 -5.17 -2.89
C ASP A 27 -21.49 -6.53 -3.48
N ASP A 28 -22.32 -7.55 -3.28
CA ASP A 28 -21.99 -8.94 -3.65
C ASP A 28 -21.78 -9.13 -5.16
N ILE A 29 -22.37 -8.27 -6.00
CA ILE A 29 -22.20 -8.24 -7.46
C ILE A 29 -20.78 -7.78 -7.82
N ASP A 30 -20.27 -6.76 -7.13
CA ASP A 30 -18.91 -6.27 -7.33
C ASP A 30 -17.87 -7.25 -6.79
N LYS A 31 -18.17 -7.98 -5.71
CA LYS A 31 -17.30 -9.06 -5.22
C LYS A 31 -17.09 -10.17 -6.27
N VAL A 32 -18.10 -10.53 -7.06
CA VAL A 32 -17.96 -11.56 -8.12
C VAL A 32 -17.07 -11.05 -9.26
N ARG A 33 -17.29 -9.83 -9.75
CA ARG A 33 -16.46 -9.22 -10.80
C ARG A 33 -15.00 -9.06 -10.35
N ILE A 34 -14.78 -8.61 -9.11
CA ILE A 34 -13.45 -8.45 -8.56
C ILE A 34 -12.77 -9.82 -8.36
N ARG A 35 -13.51 -10.88 -8.00
CA ARG A 35 -12.97 -12.25 -7.95
C ARG A 35 -12.51 -12.72 -9.32
N ASP A 36 -13.28 -12.49 -10.38
CA ASP A 36 -12.90 -12.89 -11.74
C ASP A 36 -11.67 -12.12 -12.24
N GLU A 37 -11.58 -10.82 -11.94
CA GLU A 37 -10.40 -10.00 -12.26
C GLU A 37 -9.16 -10.41 -11.46
N VAL A 38 -9.31 -10.76 -10.18
CA VAL A 38 -8.23 -11.28 -9.33
C VAL A 38 -7.79 -12.65 -9.83
N LEU A 39 -8.72 -13.54 -10.20
CA LEU A 39 -8.39 -14.85 -10.79
C LEU A 39 -7.68 -14.70 -12.14
N ALA A 40 -8.07 -13.73 -12.97
CA ALA A 40 -7.39 -13.44 -14.23
C ALA A 40 -5.96 -12.93 -13.99
N ALA A 41 -5.76 -12.01 -13.04
CA ALA A 41 -4.44 -11.49 -12.67
C ALA A 41 -3.53 -12.57 -12.03
N VAL A 42 -4.08 -13.39 -11.14
CA VAL A 42 -3.36 -14.53 -10.53
C VAL A 42 -2.97 -15.55 -11.60
N LYS A 43 -3.82 -15.77 -12.61
CA LYS A 43 -3.54 -16.64 -13.75
C LYS A 43 -2.53 -16.06 -14.73
N SER A 44 -2.48 -14.74 -14.91
CA SER A 44 -1.49 -14.10 -15.80
C SER A 44 -0.11 -14.00 -15.18
N ASP A 45 -0.04 -13.79 -13.86
CA ASP A 45 1.25 -13.56 -13.17
C ASP A 45 1.81 -14.81 -12.46
N ASP A 46 1.10 -15.95 -12.54
CA ASP A 46 1.45 -17.23 -11.91
C ASP A 46 1.72 -17.08 -10.40
N MET A 47 0.81 -16.42 -9.68
CA MET A 47 0.93 -16.13 -8.25
C MET A 47 0.43 -17.28 -7.36
N ALA A 48 1.19 -18.37 -7.30
CA ALA A 48 0.80 -19.59 -6.56
C ALA A 48 0.69 -19.38 -5.04
N SER A 49 1.63 -18.66 -4.42
CA SER A 49 1.65 -18.40 -2.97
C SER A 49 0.48 -17.52 -2.52
N LEU A 50 0.09 -16.55 -3.35
CA LEU A 50 -1.06 -15.69 -3.09
C LEU A 50 -2.37 -16.47 -3.21
N TYR A 51 -2.49 -17.35 -4.20
CA TYR A 51 -3.64 -18.23 -4.35
C TYR A 51 -3.85 -19.15 -3.13
N GLU A 52 -2.76 -19.69 -2.57
CA GLU A 52 -2.80 -20.49 -1.34
C GLU A 52 -3.23 -19.65 -0.12
N SER A 53 -2.70 -18.43 0.01
CA SER A 53 -3.10 -17.51 1.08
C SER A 53 -4.56 -17.02 0.96
N LEU A 54 -5.07 -16.89 -0.26
CA LEU A 54 -6.44 -16.48 -0.55
C LEU A 54 -7.43 -17.63 -0.39
N ALA A 55 -7.01 -18.86 -0.70
CA ALA A 55 -7.76 -20.08 -0.40
C ALA A 55 -7.86 -20.31 1.12
N ALA A 56 -6.78 -20.06 1.87
CA ALA A 56 -6.77 -20.14 3.33
C ALA A 56 -7.68 -19.09 4.00
N ARG A 57 -7.87 -17.92 3.37
CA ARG A 57 -8.82 -16.88 3.82
C ARG A 57 -10.27 -17.15 3.39
N SER A 58 -10.56 -18.32 2.81
CA SER A 58 -11.88 -18.75 2.30
C SER A 58 -12.53 -17.80 1.28
N VAL A 59 -11.73 -17.01 0.54
CA VAL A 59 -12.24 -16.06 -0.47
C VAL A 59 -12.36 -16.72 -1.84
N LEU A 60 -11.59 -17.79 -2.11
CA LEU A 60 -11.58 -18.54 -3.36
C LEU A 60 -11.61 -20.05 -3.10
N GLU A 61 -12.35 -20.79 -3.92
CA GLU A 61 -12.29 -22.25 -3.95
C GLU A 61 -11.00 -22.71 -4.65
N MET A 62 -10.33 -23.70 -4.07
CA MET A 62 -9.00 -24.14 -4.47
C MET A 62 -9.09 -25.10 -5.67
N ASP A 63 -8.69 -24.65 -6.86
CA ASP A 63 -8.52 -25.54 -8.01
C ASP A 63 -7.09 -26.11 -8.04
N ALA A 64 -6.92 -27.33 -7.55
CA ALA A 64 -5.64 -28.05 -7.57
C ALA A 64 -5.06 -28.21 -9.00
N GLY A 65 -5.92 -28.21 -10.02
CA GLY A 65 -5.52 -28.30 -11.43
C GLY A 65 -4.88 -27.02 -12.00
N VAL A 66 -4.99 -25.88 -11.33
CA VAL A 66 -4.39 -24.60 -11.76
C VAL A 66 -3.05 -24.35 -11.04
N VAL A 67 -2.91 -24.82 -9.80
CA VAL A 67 -1.70 -24.61 -8.97
C VAL A 67 -0.52 -25.46 -9.43
N GLU A 68 -0.74 -26.72 -9.82
CA GLU A 68 0.33 -27.60 -10.31
C GLU A 68 1.02 -27.12 -11.61
N PRO A 69 0.30 -26.71 -12.67
CA PRO A 69 0.94 -26.17 -13.87
C PRO A 69 1.59 -24.81 -13.60
N MET A 70 1.06 -24.01 -12.67
CA MET A 70 1.70 -22.76 -12.23
C MET A 70 3.04 -23.03 -11.55
N ARG A 71 3.10 -23.98 -10.60
CA ARG A 71 4.36 -24.36 -9.94
C ARG A 71 5.40 -24.86 -10.94
N LYS A 72 4.99 -25.66 -11.92
CA LYS A 72 5.91 -26.12 -12.98
C LYS A 72 6.47 -24.97 -13.82
N ARG A 73 5.63 -24.01 -14.23
CA ARG A 73 6.09 -22.80 -14.95
C ARG A 73 7.01 -21.93 -14.10
N ILE A 74 6.71 -21.80 -12.81
CA ILE A 74 7.55 -21.08 -11.85
C ILE A 74 8.92 -21.74 -11.74
N ASP A 75 8.97 -23.06 -11.54
CA ASP A 75 10.24 -23.81 -11.39
C ASP A 75 11.08 -23.75 -12.69
N GLU A 76 10.45 -23.81 -13.87
CA GLU A 76 11.14 -23.65 -15.15
C GLU A 76 11.73 -22.24 -15.34
N GLU A 77 10.99 -21.19 -14.98
CA GLU A 77 11.48 -19.81 -15.05
C GLU A 77 12.55 -19.51 -13.99
N ILE A 78 12.44 -20.09 -12.78
CA ILE A 78 13.51 -20.03 -11.77
C ILE A 78 14.78 -20.70 -12.32
N GLY A 79 14.65 -21.87 -12.94
CA GLY A 79 15.78 -22.57 -13.56
C GLY A 79 16.49 -21.71 -14.61
N LYS A 80 15.74 -21.09 -15.53
CA LYS A 80 16.31 -20.16 -16.54
C LYS A 80 17.01 -18.95 -15.91
N LEU A 81 16.48 -18.43 -14.80
CA LEU A 81 17.08 -17.30 -14.10
C LEU A 81 18.35 -17.71 -13.34
N ASP A 82 18.39 -18.92 -12.79
CA ASP A 82 19.58 -19.47 -12.12
C ASP A 82 20.70 -19.80 -13.13
N GLU A 83 20.36 -20.33 -14.30
CA GLU A 83 21.31 -20.51 -15.39
C GLU A 83 21.90 -19.16 -15.85
N LYS A 84 21.06 -18.11 -15.96
CA LYS A 84 21.53 -16.76 -16.30
C LYS A 84 22.41 -16.14 -15.22
N ILE A 85 22.16 -16.43 -13.94
CA ILE A 85 23.02 -15.98 -12.85
C ILE A 85 24.36 -16.70 -12.92
N ALA A 86 24.36 -18.02 -13.12
CA ALA A 86 25.59 -18.81 -13.23
C ALA A 86 26.44 -18.36 -14.43
N ASP A 87 25.82 -18.17 -15.61
CA ASP A 87 26.50 -17.66 -16.81
C ASP A 87 27.07 -16.25 -16.58
N ALA A 88 26.32 -15.37 -15.90
CA ALA A 88 26.80 -14.04 -15.59
C ALA A 88 27.95 -14.04 -14.56
N GLU A 89 27.95 -14.97 -13.59
CA GLU A 89 29.01 -15.09 -12.59
C GLU A 89 30.30 -15.71 -13.18
N GLU A 90 30.18 -16.61 -14.15
CA GLU A 90 31.33 -17.26 -14.79
C GLU A 90 31.93 -16.43 -15.93
N ASN A 91 31.10 -15.76 -16.74
CA ASN A 91 31.53 -15.17 -18.01
C ASN A 91 31.48 -13.63 -18.05
N LEU A 92 30.77 -12.97 -17.13
CA LEU A 92 30.43 -11.55 -17.24
C LEU A 92 30.91 -10.71 -16.04
N GLY A 93 30.75 -9.39 -16.14
CA GLY A 93 31.17 -8.44 -15.12
C GLY A 93 30.15 -8.23 -13.99
N GLU A 94 30.57 -7.58 -12.91
CA GLU A 94 29.74 -7.32 -11.71
C GLU A 94 28.40 -6.60 -12.01
N SER A 95 28.35 -5.77 -13.07
CA SER A 95 27.12 -5.08 -13.47
C SER A 95 26.04 -6.02 -14.02
N GLU A 96 26.45 -7.07 -14.74
CA GLU A 96 25.52 -8.02 -15.38
C GLU A 96 25.05 -9.07 -14.37
N VAL A 97 25.94 -9.50 -13.47
CA VAL A 97 25.58 -10.32 -12.30
C VAL A 97 24.49 -9.62 -11.49
N ARG A 98 24.64 -8.32 -11.22
CA ARG A 98 23.61 -7.54 -10.51
C ARG A 98 22.28 -7.55 -11.24
N GLU A 99 22.28 -7.32 -12.56
CA GLU A 99 21.05 -7.29 -13.35
C GLU A 99 20.33 -8.64 -13.37
N ALA A 100 21.08 -9.75 -13.41
CA ALA A 100 20.52 -11.09 -13.27
C ALA A 100 19.87 -11.29 -11.89
N HIS A 101 20.53 -10.86 -10.80
CA HIS A 101 19.94 -10.91 -9.46
C HIS A 101 18.71 -10.01 -9.30
N LEU A 102 18.71 -8.84 -9.93
CA LEU A 102 17.57 -7.92 -9.92
C LEU A 102 16.38 -8.51 -10.70
N ALA A 103 16.62 -9.13 -11.86
CA ALA A 103 15.59 -9.83 -12.61
C ALA A 103 14.96 -10.97 -11.80
N LYS A 104 15.78 -11.76 -11.10
CA LYS A 104 15.29 -12.81 -10.19
C LYS A 104 14.49 -12.24 -9.01
N SER A 105 14.93 -11.12 -8.45
CA SER A 105 14.18 -10.43 -7.37
C SER A 105 12.82 -9.93 -7.85
N LEU A 106 12.75 -9.29 -9.01
CA LEU A 106 11.50 -8.84 -9.62
C LEU A 106 10.56 -10.00 -9.93
N PHE A 107 11.11 -11.14 -10.35
CA PHE A 107 10.34 -12.36 -10.59
C PHE A 107 9.71 -12.91 -9.30
N PHE A 108 10.45 -12.95 -8.19
CA PHE A 108 9.87 -13.35 -6.90
C PHE A 108 8.82 -12.36 -6.38
N ILE A 109 9.01 -11.06 -6.61
CA ILE A 109 7.98 -10.04 -6.32
C ILE A 109 6.72 -10.31 -7.15
N ARG A 110 6.88 -10.68 -8.43
CA ARG A 110 5.75 -11.00 -9.32
C ARG A 110 4.96 -12.20 -8.83
N ILE A 111 5.64 -13.26 -8.41
CA ILE A 111 5.00 -14.47 -7.87
C ILE A 111 4.35 -14.21 -6.50
N GLY A 112 4.87 -13.24 -5.75
CA GLY A 112 4.43 -12.94 -4.40
C GLY A 112 5.02 -13.89 -3.36
N ASP A 113 6.24 -14.40 -3.54
CA ASP A 113 6.92 -15.19 -2.49
C ASP A 113 7.73 -14.25 -1.57
N LYS A 114 7.17 -13.92 -0.39
CA LYS A 114 7.72 -12.89 0.52
C LYS A 114 9.13 -13.22 1.00
N GLU A 115 9.37 -14.46 1.44
CA GLU A 115 10.63 -14.82 2.11
C GLU A 115 11.78 -14.85 1.10
N LYS A 116 11.58 -15.54 -0.02
CA LYS A 116 12.59 -15.64 -1.08
C LYS A 116 12.88 -14.29 -1.74
N ALA A 117 11.85 -13.44 -1.90
CA ALA A 117 12.06 -12.08 -2.41
C ALA A 117 12.96 -11.26 -1.47
N LEU A 118 12.75 -11.32 -0.16
CA LEU A 118 13.55 -10.57 0.82
C LEU A 118 14.99 -11.06 0.90
N GLU A 119 15.23 -12.36 0.76
CA GLU A 119 16.57 -12.93 0.71
C GLU A 119 17.31 -12.48 -0.56
N GLN A 120 16.68 -12.61 -1.72
CA GLN A 120 17.29 -12.25 -3.00
C GLN A 120 17.55 -10.73 -3.10
N LEU A 121 16.67 -9.89 -2.56
CA LEU A 121 16.87 -8.44 -2.51
C LEU A 121 18.09 -8.05 -1.65
N LYS A 122 18.35 -8.74 -0.54
CA LYS A 122 19.55 -8.51 0.28
C LYS A 122 20.84 -8.87 -0.47
N VAL A 123 20.82 -9.98 -1.21
CA VAL A 123 21.95 -10.38 -2.06
C VAL A 123 22.22 -9.33 -3.14
N THR A 124 21.15 -8.83 -3.77
CA THR A 124 21.25 -7.78 -4.79
C THR A 124 21.79 -6.47 -4.18
N GLU A 125 21.31 -6.08 -3.00
CA GLU A 125 21.79 -4.88 -2.28
C GLU A 125 23.29 -4.94 -2.00
N GLY A 126 23.80 -6.10 -1.56
CA GLY A 126 25.23 -6.31 -1.32
C GLY A 126 26.11 -6.18 -2.57
N LYS A 127 25.57 -6.53 -3.74
CA LYS A 127 26.28 -6.40 -5.03
C LYS A 127 26.12 -5.01 -5.69
N THR A 128 25.25 -4.15 -5.15
CA THR A 128 25.05 -2.80 -5.70
C THR A 128 25.99 -1.76 -5.09
N VAL A 129 26.62 -0.96 -5.93
CA VAL A 129 27.52 0.13 -5.51
C VAL A 129 26.82 1.49 -5.55
N ALA A 130 25.98 1.73 -6.57
CA ALA A 130 25.32 3.01 -6.77
C ALA A 130 24.17 3.25 -5.78
N VAL A 131 24.18 4.40 -5.10
CA VAL A 131 23.15 4.80 -4.11
C VAL A 131 21.75 4.85 -4.74
N GLY A 132 21.62 5.35 -5.97
CA GLY A 132 20.33 5.39 -6.67
C GLY A 132 19.72 4.00 -6.88
N GLN A 133 20.54 3.00 -7.23
CA GLN A 133 20.09 1.62 -7.44
C GLN A 133 19.75 0.94 -6.12
N LYS A 134 20.51 1.20 -5.05
CA LYS A 134 20.16 0.77 -3.69
C LYS A 134 18.79 1.31 -3.27
N MET A 135 18.52 2.56 -3.61
CA MET A 135 17.24 3.19 -3.30
C MET A 135 16.08 2.48 -3.99
N ASP A 136 16.25 2.13 -5.27
CA ASP A 136 15.23 1.43 -6.04
C ASP A 136 14.94 0.03 -5.44
N LEU A 137 15.96 -0.68 -4.92
CA LEU A 137 15.80 -1.94 -4.17
C LEU A 137 15.03 -1.76 -2.86
N VAL A 138 15.28 -0.67 -2.12
CA VAL A 138 14.52 -0.36 -0.90
C VAL A 138 13.06 -0.06 -1.24
N PHE A 139 12.77 0.61 -2.37
CA PHE A 139 11.40 0.83 -2.82
C PHE A 139 10.68 -0.48 -3.18
N TYR A 140 11.35 -1.42 -3.84
CA TYR A 140 10.78 -2.76 -4.07
C TYR A 140 10.45 -3.48 -2.76
N THR A 141 11.32 -3.37 -1.76
CA THR A 141 11.07 -3.94 -0.43
C THR A 141 9.87 -3.27 0.27
N LEU A 142 9.74 -1.94 0.15
CA LEU A 142 8.59 -1.19 0.66
C LEU A 142 7.29 -1.64 -0.02
N GLN A 143 7.29 -1.84 -1.33
CA GLN A 143 6.13 -2.32 -2.07
C GLN A 143 5.66 -3.69 -1.59
N VAL A 144 6.60 -4.64 -1.39
CA VAL A 144 6.28 -5.95 -0.79
C VAL A 144 5.72 -5.78 0.63
N GLY A 145 6.29 -4.87 1.42
CA GLY A 145 5.78 -4.54 2.75
C GLY A 145 4.33 -4.03 2.73
N PHE A 146 4.00 -3.13 1.80
CA PHE A 146 2.63 -2.61 1.62
C PHE A 146 1.66 -3.69 1.14
N PHE A 147 2.10 -4.57 0.23
CA PHE A 147 1.26 -5.69 -0.26
C PHE A 147 0.82 -6.61 0.89
N TYR A 148 1.74 -6.93 1.81
CA TYR A 148 1.46 -7.78 2.97
C TYR A 148 0.97 -7.04 4.22
N LEU A 149 0.85 -5.71 4.16
CA LEU A 149 0.52 -4.83 5.29
C LEU A 149 1.40 -5.06 6.54
N ASP A 150 2.70 -5.29 6.32
CA ASP A 150 3.67 -5.50 7.39
C ASP A 150 4.28 -4.16 7.83
N PHE A 151 3.65 -3.52 8.83
CA PHE A 151 4.05 -2.20 9.33
C PHE A 151 5.46 -2.17 9.93
N ASP A 152 5.92 -3.28 10.53
CA ASP A 152 7.26 -3.38 11.10
C ASP A 152 8.33 -3.40 9.99
N LEU A 153 8.08 -4.13 8.90
CA LEU A 153 8.96 -4.13 7.74
C LEU A 153 8.99 -2.76 7.06
N ILE A 154 7.84 -2.12 6.86
CA ILE A 154 7.74 -0.80 6.23
C ILE A 154 8.53 0.24 7.04
N SER A 155 8.39 0.25 8.37
CA SER A 155 9.10 1.21 9.22
C SER A 155 10.63 1.09 9.09
N LYS A 156 11.16 -0.14 9.15
CA LYS A 156 12.59 -0.42 8.97
C LYS A 156 13.07 0.01 7.59
N CYS A 157 12.27 -0.18 6.55
CA CYS A 157 12.61 0.23 5.20
C CYS A 157 12.58 1.76 5.02
N ILE A 158 11.64 2.47 5.66
CA ILE A 158 11.62 3.94 5.68
C ILE A 158 12.87 4.50 6.38
N ASP A 159 13.27 3.90 7.50
CA ASP A 159 14.47 4.35 8.22
C ASP A 159 15.75 4.09 7.42
N LYS A 160 15.84 2.93 6.74
CA LYS A 160 16.93 2.65 5.79
C LYS A 160 16.93 3.64 4.62
N ALA A 161 15.77 3.91 4.04
CA ALA A 161 15.60 4.89 2.97
C ALA A 161 16.08 6.29 3.39
N LYS A 162 15.74 6.73 4.61
CA LYS A 162 16.22 8.02 5.17
C LYS A 162 17.73 8.10 5.29
N LYS A 163 18.38 7.04 5.77
CA LYS A 163 19.85 6.98 5.86
C LYS A 163 20.50 7.08 4.47
N LEU A 164 19.97 6.35 3.48
CA LEU A 164 20.46 6.43 2.10
C LEU A 164 20.23 7.82 1.47
N PHE A 165 19.19 8.55 1.90
CA PHE A 165 18.99 9.94 1.45
C PHE A 165 20.01 10.93 1.99
N GLU A 166 20.57 10.71 3.18
CA GLU A 166 21.63 11.57 3.73
C GLU A 166 22.95 11.43 2.94
N GLU A 167 23.19 10.26 2.34
CA GLU A 167 24.37 9.97 1.52
C GLU A 167 24.28 10.53 0.09
N GLY A 168 23.08 10.91 -0.35
CA GLY A 168 22.81 11.52 -1.65
C GLY A 168 21.55 10.96 -2.28
N GLY A 169 20.64 11.83 -2.71
CA GLY A 169 19.39 11.39 -3.32
C GLY A 169 18.79 12.39 -4.28
N ASP A 170 18.26 11.85 -5.38
CA ASP A 170 17.54 12.63 -6.38
C ASP A 170 16.22 13.17 -5.81
N TRP A 171 15.90 14.40 -6.22
CA TRP A 171 14.68 15.09 -5.82
C TRP A 171 13.41 14.27 -6.12
N GLU A 172 13.36 13.57 -7.25
CA GLU A 172 12.23 12.73 -7.63
C GLU A 172 12.02 11.57 -6.65
N ARG A 173 13.09 10.87 -6.27
CA ARG A 173 13.06 9.77 -5.30
C ARG A 173 12.61 10.25 -3.93
N LYS A 174 12.97 11.48 -3.55
CA LYS A 174 12.54 12.11 -2.29
C LYS A 174 11.03 12.32 -2.24
N ASN A 175 10.42 12.76 -3.35
CA ASN A 175 8.97 12.89 -3.45
C ASN A 175 8.27 11.54 -3.36
N ARG A 176 8.79 10.51 -4.04
CA ARG A 176 8.26 9.14 -3.94
C ARG A 176 8.31 8.62 -2.50
N LEU A 177 9.43 8.81 -1.78
CA LEU A 177 9.50 8.43 -0.36
C LEU A 177 8.45 9.16 0.48
N LYS A 178 8.25 10.46 0.27
CA LYS A 178 7.24 11.23 1.01
C LYS A 178 5.83 10.70 0.80
N VAL A 179 5.51 10.23 -0.41
CA VAL A 179 4.23 9.55 -0.69
C VAL A 179 4.12 8.25 0.09
N TYR A 180 5.17 7.41 0.11
CA TYR A 180 5.18 6.18 0.89
C TYR A 180 5.11 6.42 2.40
N GLU A 181 5.78 7.45 2.93
CA GLU A 181 5.63 7.88 4.32
C GLU A 181 4.19 8.29 4.61
N GLY A 182 3.57 9.08 3.74
CA GLY A 182 2.16 9.48 3.85
C GLY A 182 1.24 8.26 3.93
N LEU A 183 1.40 7.31 3.01
CA LEU A 183 0.62 6.05 3.00
C LEU A 183 0.84 5.23 4.28
N TYR A 184 2.08 5.13 4.75
CA TYR A 184 2.39 4.45 6.01
C TYR A 184 1.73 5.12 7.21
N PHE A 185 1.74 6.46 7.29
CA PHE A 185 1.07 7.19 8.36
C PHE A 185 -0.45 7.08 8.30
N ILE A 186 -1.04 7.10 7.10
CA ILE A 186 -2.47 6.86 6.90
C ILE A 186 -2.87 5.45 7.36
N GLY A 187 -2.04 4.44 7.06
CA GLY A 187 -2.28 3.06 7.51
C GLY A 187 -2.02 2.82 9.00
N LYS A 188 -1.06 3.54 9.59
CA LYS A 188 -0.67 3.39 11.00
C LYS A 188 -1.65 4.06 11.96
N ILE A 189 -2.21 5.21 11.58
CA ILE A 189 -3.12 5.96 12.43
C ILE A 189 -4.54 5.41 12.20
N PRO A 190 -5.13 4.72 13.19
CA PRO A 190 -6.50 4.23 13.06
C PRO A 190 -7.47 5.41 12.88
N HIS A 191 -8.52 5.19 12.09
CA HIS A 191 -9.55 6.19 11.73
C HIS A 191 -9.09 7.35 10.82
N LEU A 192 -7.80 7.49 10.49
CA LEU A 192 -7.34 8.59 9.65
C LEU A 192 -7.81 8.47 8.19
N SER A 193 -7.83 7.26 7.63
CA SER A 193 -8.33 7.01 6.28
C SER A 193 -9.82 7.32 6.16
N GLU A 194 -10.62 6.85 7.12
CA GLU A 194 -12.06 7.12 7.23
C GLU A 194 -12.31 8.62 7.41
N PHE A 195 -11.52 9.30 8.23
CA PHE A 195 -11.59 10.75 8.42
C PHE A 195 -11.35 11.54 7.12
N LEU A 196 -10.33 11.17 6.33
CA LEU A 196 -10.03 11.84 5.06
C LEU A 196 -11.08 11.55 3.98
N ASN A 197 -11.45 10.28 3.82
CA ASN A 197 -12.40 9.86 2.80
C ASN A 197 -13.82 10.36 3.10
N SER A 198 -14.22 10.44 4.37
CA SER A 198 -15.53 10.98 4.75
C SER A 198 -15.64 12.48 4.50
N LEU A 199 -14.57 13.25 4.70
CA LEU A 199 -14.53 14.68 4.36
C LEU A 199 -14.62 14.91 2.85
N TYR A 200 -13.93 14.08 2.07
CA TYR A 200 -13.97 14.14 0.60
C TYR A 200 -15.34 13.72 0.04
N GLY A 201 -15.91 12.63 0.56
CA GLY A 201 -17.23 12.13 0.16
C GLY A 201 -18.41 12.90 0.74
N CYS A 202 -18.17 14.00 1.46
CA CYS A 202 -19.18 14.81 2.16
C CYS A 202 -20.08 13.99 3.11
N GLN A 203 -19.54 12.91 3.70
CA GLN A 203 -20.24 12.05 4.66
C GLN A 203 -19.96 12.52 6.09
N TYR A 204 -20.63 13.58 6.50
CA TYR A 204 -20.28 14.26 7.75
C TYR A 204 -20.57 13.46 9.02
N LYS A 205 -21.56 12.56 9.00
CA LYS A 205 -21.85 11.68 10.15
C LYS A 205 -20.68 10.74 10.44
N SER A 206 -20.19 10.03 9.43
CA SER A 206 -19.04 9.13 9.54
C SER A 206 -17.77 9.91 9.88
N PHE A 207 -17.64 11.14 9.35
CA PHE A 207 -16.55 12.06 9.70
C PHE A 207 -16.49 12.34 11.20
N PHE A 208 -17.61 12.70 11.84
CA PHE A 208 -17.61 12.99 13.29
C PHE A 208 -17.30 11.76 14.14
N SER A 209 -17.75 10.57 13.71
CA SER A 209 -17.39 9.30 14.35
C SER A 209 -15.89 9.01 14.24
N ALA A 210 -15.31 9.07 13.03
CA ALA A 210 -13.87 8.86 12.81
C ALA A 210 -13.01 9.93 13.51
N PHE A 211 -13.47 11.18 13.52
CA PHE A 211 -12.81 12.28 14.21
C PHE A 211 -12.75 12.04 15.71
N SER A 212 -13.83 11.53 16.32
CA SER A 212 -13.82 11.21 17.76
C SER A 212 -12.73 10.21 18.13
N GLY A 213 -12.55 9.14 17.35
CA GLY A 213 -11.47 8.16 17.55
C GLY A 213 -10.07 8.76 17.38
N LEU A 214 -9.89 9.66 16.40
CA LEU A 214 -8.62 10.36 16.20
C LEU A 214 -8.29 11.30 17.38
N THR A 215 -9.30 11.94 17.96
CA THR A 215 -9.08 12.90 19.07
C THR A 215 -8.54 12.26 20.34
N GLU A 216 -8.84 10.98 20.58
CA GLU A 216 -8.27 10.25 21.70
C GLU A 216 -6.75 10.09 21.55
N GLN A 217 -6.28 9.84 20.33
CA GLN A 217 -4.86 9.73 20.04
C GLN A 217 -4.13 11.07 20.18
N ILE A 218 -4.73 12.15 19.67
CA ILE A 218 -4.15 13.50 19.74
C ILE A 218 -4.04 13.99 21.19
N LYS A 219 -5.00 13.62 22.05
CA LYS A 219 -4.94 13.94 23.50
C LYS A 219 -3.81 13.22 24.22
N LEU A 220 -3.48 12.00 23.79
CA LEU A 220 -2.42 11.18 24.38
C LEU A 220 -1.02 11.61 23.91
N ASP A 221 -0.92 12.36 22.81
CA ASP A 221 0.34 12.87 22.31
C ASP A 221 0.81 14.11 23.09
N ARG A 222 1.99 14.00 23.71
CA ARG A 222 2.62 15.05 24.52
C ARG A 222 2.80 16.38 23.77
N TYR A 223 3.01 16.35 22.45
CA TYR A 223 3.28 17.55 21.66
C TYR A 223 2.03 18.22 21.12
N LEU A 224 1.00 17.44 20.79
CA LEU A 224 -0.25 17.96 20.24
C LEU A 224 -1.28 18.31 21.33
N GLN A 225 -1.17 17.72 22.52
CA GLN A 225 -2.08 17.99 23.63
C GLN A 225 -2.23 19.47 24.00
N PRO A 226 -1.16 20.30 24.05
CA PRO A 226 -1.29 21.74 24.33
C PRO A 226 -2.11 22.49 23.26
N HIS A 227 -2.05 22.03 22.01
CA HIS A 227 -2.73 22.63 20.87
C HIS A 227 -4.05 21.92 20.52
N PHE A 228 -4.47 20.92 21.32
CA PHE A 228 -5.65 20.10 21.05
C PHE A 228 -6.91 20.93 20.84
N ARG A 229 -7.12 21.96 21.66
CA ARG A 229 -8.29 22.85 21.55
C ARG A 229 -8.30 23.64 20.25
N TYR A 230 -7.13 24.09 19.81
CA TYR A 230 -6.99 24.82 18.55
C TYR A 230 -7.27 23.89 17.37
N TYR A 231 -6.66 22.71 17.34
CA TYR A 231 -6.88 21.71 16.30
C TYR A 231 -8.36 21.31 16.20
N MET A 232 -9.02 21.03 17.32
CA MET A 232 -10.46 20.73 17.36
C MET A 232 -11.33 21.82 16.75
N ARG A 233 -10.97 23.08 16.99
CA ARG A 233 -11.71 24.22 16.46
C ARG A 233 -11.50 24.35 14.96
N GLU A 234 -10.26 24.34 14.49
CA GLU A 234 -9.96 24.52 13.07
C GLU A 234 -10.58 23.42 12.20
N VAL A 235 -10.51 22.16 12.65
CA VAL A 235 -11.13 21.04 11.90
C VAL A 235 -12.65 21.23 11.78
N ARG A 236 -13.34 21.62 12.86
CA ARG A 236 -14.78 21.90 12.81
C ARG A 236 -15.11 23.08 11.89
N THR A 237 -14.33 24.15 11.95
CA THR A 237 -14.50 25.31 11.08
C THR A 237 -14.42 24.94 9.61
N VAL A 238 -13.41 24.13 9.22
CA VAL A 238 -13.22 23.69 7.83
C VAL A 238 -14.40 22.85 7.35
N VAL A 239 -14.92 21.96 8.19
CA VAL A 239 -16.04 21.08 7.83
C VAL A 239 -17.34 21.89 7.67
N TYR A 240 -17.60 22.82 8.59
CA TYR A 240 -18.76 23.70 8.49
C TYR A 240 -18.65 24.66 7.31
N SER A 241 -17.47 25.21 7.03
CA SER A 241 -17.27 26.08 5.87
C SER A 241 -17.48 25.32 4.57
N GLN A 242 -16.94 24.10 4.44
CA GLN A 242 -17.14 23.26 3.25
C GLN A 242 -18.63 22.98 2.98
N PHE A 243 -19.41 22.71 4.03
CA PHE A 243 -20.85 22.51 3.88
C PHE A 243 -21.56 23.81 3.47
N LEU A 244 -21.28 24.92 4.16
CA LEU A 244 -21.94 26.21 3.91
C LEU A 244 -21.56 26.83 2.57
N GLU A 245 -20.34 26.61 2.06
CA GLU A 245 -19.90 27.11 0.75
C GLU A 245 -20.73 26.54 -0.40
N SER A 246 -21.25 25.32 -0.25
CA SER A 246 -22.04 24.66 -1.29
C SER A 246 -23.50 25.14 -1.38
N TYR A 247 -24.00 25.83 -0.34
CA TYR A 247 -25.40 26.25 -0.27
C TYR A 247 -25.58 27.74 0.01
N LYS A 248 -26.44 28.40 -0.76
CA LYS A 248 -26.77 29.82 -0.56
C LYS A 248 -27.65 30.07 0.69
N SER A 249 -28.42 29.07 1.11
CA SER A 249 -29.28 29.10 2.30
C SER A 249 -29.57 27.68 2.77
N VAL A 250 -29.45 27.41 4.06
CA VAL A 250 -29.70 26.09 4.67
C VAL A 250 -30.48 26.27 5.97
N THR A 251 -31.39 25.33 6.28
CA THR A 251 -32.08 25.26 7.58
C THR A 251 -31.21 24.54 8.61
N MET A 252 -31.25 25.00 9.86
CA MET A 252 -30.47 24.40 10.95
C MET A 252 -30.81 22.92 11.17
N ASP A 253 -32.07 22.53 10.96
CA ASP A 253 -32.51 21.12 11.05
C ASP A 253 -31.87 20.23 9.98
N ALA A 254 -31.72 20.72 8.75
CA ALA A 254 -31.09 19.98 7.67
C ALA A 254 -29.58 19.83 7.91
N MET A 255 -28.95 20.88 8.46
CA MET A 255 -27.55 20.84 8.89
C MET A 255 -27.36 19.81 10.02
N ALA A 256 -28.15 19.90 11.09
CA ALA A 256 -28.14 18.96 12.22
C ALA A 256 -28.30 17.50 11.77
N SER A 257 -29.26 17.23 10.87
CA SER A 257 -29.49 15.90 10.33
C SER A 257 -28.33 15.38 9.47
N ALA A 258 -27.66 16.23 8.68
CA ALA A 258 -26.53 15.85 7.85
C ALA A 258 -25.27 15.52 8.68
N PHE A 259 -25.06 16.27 9.76
CA PHE A 259 -23.95 16.09 10.69
C PHE A 259 -24.20 14.98 11.72
N GLY A 260 -25.46 14.57 11.93
CA GLY A 260 -25.82 13.59 12.94
C GLY A 260 -25.74 14.13 14.38
N VAL A 261 -25.90 15.44 14.55
CA VAL A 261 -25.84 16.15 15.83
C VAL A 261 -27.15 16.89 16.10
N THR A 262 -27.36 17.33 17.34
CA THR A 262 -28.54 18.14 17.69
C THR A 262 -28.37 19.60 17.24
N VAL A 263 -29.49 20.29 17.01
CA VAL A 263 -29.49 21.72 16.64
C VAL A 263 -28.78 22.55 17.71
N ASP A 264 -29.05 22.25 18.99
CA ASP A 264 -28.39 22.90 20.14
C ASP A 264 -26.86 22.75 20.15
N PHE A 265 -26.31 21.72 19.49
CA PHE A 265 -24.86 21.50 19.40
C PHE A 265 -24.20 22.33 18.28
N ILE A 266 -24.97 22.73 17.26
CA ILE A 266 -24.48 23.57 16.16
C ILE A 266 -24.55 25.06 16.52
N ASP A 267 -25.53 25.46 17.32
CA ASP A 267 -25.71 26.84 17.79
C ASP A 267 -24.69 27.28 18.86
N LEU A 268 -23.81 26.38 19.33
CA LEU A 268 -22.92 26.55 20.49
C LEU A 268 -21.44 26.65 20.09
#